data_AF-A0A8J1U8L3-F1
#
_entry.id   AF-A0A8J1U8L3-F1
#
_cell.length_a   1.000
_cell.length_b   1.000
_cell.length_c   1.000
_cell.angle_alpha   90.00
_cell.angle_beta   90.00
_cell.angle_gamma   90.00
#
_symmetry.space_group_name_H-M   'P 1'
#
loop_
_entity.id
_entity.type
_entity.pdbx_description
1 polymer ?
#
loop_
_entity_poly.entity_id
_entity_poly.type
_entity_poly.pdbx_seq_one_letter_code
_entity_poly.pdbx_strand_id
1 'polypeptide(L)'
;MASLEQQLKAIKLKKSAKPTSDFSNPKLGGFISEQEISDYQNSVLDVNTELWVDILKEETFPTKYCEITKEDANLFIEIYERLYKDIDESKIAGIDWRDGLNEQEVKQVEILRNRLQSKIDEFVKEGSDVFVKTSSRSAKDAPLVQKRFVDIFKKTINTCRDNSENSQISALLTAAFEAQRIHSAEEVFDMFLRSLRIYQDLTLARDNPERFNENFVIRKFIDIDIDMEFRGFVFEHDLVALSQYNYLIFSGRLLKEGKQISERIQRFFDKSIKEKMKQKNFPHDYVIDFAVCNNSTEEKIWVIEINPFLETTDGALFSWNKERHLLEGKEGFQLRLTKANKPGSIVMLPQSAKELLKKCMSG
;
A
#
# COMPACT_ATOMS: atom_id res chain seq x y z
N MET A 1 -6.56 26.83 -19.98
CA MET A 1 -5.95 25.93 -18.99
C MET A 1 -4.68 25.37 -19.60
N ALA A 2 -3.54 25.48 -18.92
CA ALA A 2 -2.27 24.97 -19.43
C ALA A 2 -2.29 23.43 -19.46
N SER A 3 -1.79 22.81 -20.52
CA SER A 3 -1.69 21.34 -20.63
C SER A 3 -0.78 20.78 -19.52
N LEU A 4 -0.97 19.52 -19.16
CA LEU A 4 -0.11 18.80 -18.20
C LEU A 4 1.38 18.96 -18.56
N GLU A 5 1.70 18.96 -19.85
CA GLU A 5 3.03 19.20 -20.40
C GLU A 5 3.63 20.57 -20.01
N GLN A 6 2.81 21.63 -20.02
CA GLN A 6 3.22 22.98 -19.63
C GLN A 6 3.40 23.13 -18.12
N GLN A 7 2.62 22.38 -17.32
CA GLN A 7 2.75 22.35 -15.87
C GLN A 7 4.02 21.57 -15.44
N LEU A 8 4.34 20.48 -16.13
CA LEU A 8 5.54 19.66 -15.88
C LEU A 8 6.85 20.41 -16.21
N LYS A 9 6.87 21.26 -17.24
CA LYS A 9 8.06 22.06 -17.62
C LYS A 9 8.39 23.19 -16.63
N ALA A 10 7.44 23.62 -15.80
CA ALA A 10 7.62 24.77 -14.89
C ALA A 10 8.22 24.40 -13.52
N ILE A 11 8.30 23.11 -13.18
CA ILE A 11 8.78 22.66 -11.87
C ILE A 11 10.32 22.63 -11.86
N LYS A 12 10.94 23.73 -11.44
CA LYS A 12 12.34 23.71 -11.00
C LYS A 12 12.43 22.94 -9.68
N LEU A 13 12.90 21.70 -9.74
CA LEU A 13 13.23 20.86 -8.58
C LEU A 13 14.14 21.64 -7.62
N LYS A 14 13.59 22.08 -6.47
CA LYS A 14 14.41 22.40 -5.31
C LYS A 14 15.12 21.11 -4.92
N LYS A 15 16.46 21.13 -4.90
CA LYS A 15 17.27 20.10 -4.24
C LYS A 15 16.91 20.10 -2.75
N SER A 16 15.94 19.29 -2.35
CA SER A 16 15.76 18.92 -0.95
C SER A 16 16.73 17.80 -0.61
N ALA A 17 17.31 17.91 0.59
CA ALA A 17 18.22 16.91 1.15
C ALA A 17 17.55 15.53 1.15
N LYS A 18 18.27 14.51 0.68
CA LYS A 18 17.82 13.12 0.55
C LYS A 18 16.90 12.67 1.70
N PRO A 19 15.63 12.36 1.42
CA PRO A 19 14.81 11.50 2.25
C PRO A 19 14.67 10.11 1.61
N THR A 20 14.49 9.12 2.46
CA THR A 20 14.17 7.73 2.14
C THR A 20 12.98 7.63 1.19
N SER A 21 13.21 7.05 0.02
CA SER A 21 12.23 6.97 -1.04
C SER A 21 11.34 5.74 -0.87
N ASP A 22 10.10 5.96 -0.45
CA ASP A 22 9.00 5.09 -0.84
C ASP A 22 8.87 5.19 -2.37
N PHE A 23 9.39 4.20 -3.08
CA PHE A 23 9.37 4.16 -4.54
C PHE A 23 7.99 3.82 -5.10
N SER A 24 7.06 3.33 -4.27
CA SER A 24 5.75 2.84 -4.73
C SER A 24 4.87 3.93 -5.32
N ASN A 25 5.28 5.20 -5.22
CA ASN A 25 4.63 6.32 -5.88
C ASN A 25 4.81 6.26 -7.40
N PRO A 26 3.80 6.65 -8.18
CA PRO A 26 3.94 6.73 -9.61
C PRO A 26 5.08 7.66 -9.96
N LYS A 27 5.99 7.22 -10.83
CA LYS A 27 6.94 8.15 -11.43
C LYS A 27 6.11 9.12 -12.27
N LEU A 28 6.08 10.39 -11.88
CA LEU A 28 5.40 11.47 -12.60
C LEU A 28 6.38 12.34 -13.41
N GLY A 29 7.66 11.96 -13.44
CA GLY A 29 8.70 12.68 -14.17
C GLY A 29 9.91 11.81 -14.47
N GLY A 30 10.73 12.23 -15.43
CA GLY A 30 11.90 11.48 -15.89
C GLY A 30 11.66 10.54 -17.07
N PHE A 31 10.47 10.56 -17.67
CA PHE A 31 10.23 9.91 -18.96
C PHE A 31 10.77 10.76 -20.12
N ILE A 32 11.31 10.09 -21.13
CA ILE A 32 11.94 10.69 -22.30
C ILE A 32 10.95 10.69 -23.49
N SER A 33 9.92 9.84 -23.46
CA SER A 33 8.88 9.77 -24.50
C SER A 33 7.46 9.50 -23.96
N GLU A 34 6.44 9.81 -24.76
CA GLU A 34 5.03 9.46 -24.48
C GLU A 34 4.81 7.96 -24.41
N GLN A 35 5.55 7.18 -25.20
CA GLN A 35 5.46 5.72 -25.19
C GLN A 35 5.89 5.15 -23.83
N GLU A 36 7.01 5.64 -23.26
CA GLU A 36 7.47 5.19 -21.94
C GLU A 36 6.47 5.53 -20.82
N ILE A 37 5.77 6.67 -20.93
CA ILE A 37 4.69 7.02 -20.01
C ILE A 37 3.54 6.03 -20.14
N SER A 38 3.12 5.73 -21.37
CA SER A 38 2.03 4.79 -21.65
C SER A 38 2.37 3.38 -21.19
N ASP A 39 3.57 2.88 -21.46
CA ASP A 39 4.02 1.54 -21.05
C ASP A 39 4.06 1.40 -19.52
N TYR A 40 4.54 2.45 -18.84
CA TYR A 40 4.52 2.52 -17.39
C TYR A 40 3.10 2.49 -16.83
N GLN A 41 2.21 3.32 -17.37
CA GLN A 41 0.80 3.39 -16.98
C GLN A 41 0.10 2.05 -17.18
N ASN A 42 0.30 1.43 -18.34
CA ASN A 42 -0.28 0.14 -18.65
C ASN A 42 0.20 -0.94 -17.68
N SER A 43 1.50 -1.00 -17.41
CA SER A 43 2.07 -1.98 -16.47
C SER A 43 1.45 -1.87 -15.07
N VAL A 44 1.19 -0.64 -14.59
CA VAL A 44 0.53 -0.41 -13.30
C VAL A 44 -0.92 -0.90 -13.34
N LEU A 45 -1.66 -0.57 -14.40
CA LEU A 45 -3.07 -0.96 -14.56
C LEU A 45 -3.25 -2.46 -14.82
N ASP A 46 -2.26 -3.14 -15.41
CA ASP A 46 -2.29 -4.58 -15.75
C ASP A 46 -2.23 -5.50 -14.51
N VAL A 47 -2.03 -4.92 -13.32
CA VAL A 47 -2.06 -5.64 -12.04
C VAL A 47 -3.09 -5.07 -11.05
N ASN A 48 -4.00 -4.22 -11.52
CA ASN A 48 -5.12 -3.75 -10.70
C ASN A 48 -5.89 -4.93 -10.09
N THR A 49 -6.44 -4.70 -8.90
CA THR A 49 -7.06 -5.73 -8.05
C THR A 49 -8.10 -6.59 -8.80
N GLU A 50 -8.90 -5.96 -9.64
CA GLU A 50 -9.96 -6.56 -10.45
C GLU A 50 -9.44 -7.61 -11.43
N LEU A 51 -8.16 -7.54 -11.82
CA LEU A 51 -7.56 -8.46 -12.78
C LEU A 51 -7.11 -9.79 -12.15
N TRP A 52 -6.91 -9.83 -10.83
CA TRP A 52 -6.33 -11.02 -10.17
C TRP A 52 -7.13 -11.57 -8.98
N VAL A 53 -7.99 -10.78 -8.34
CA VAL A 53 -8.72 -11.26 -7.16
C VAL A 53 -9.64 -12.44 -7.50
N ASP A 54 -10.33 -12.41 -8.64
CA ASP A 54 -11.20 -13.52 -9.05
C ASP A 54 -10.40 -14.79 -9.39
N ILE A 55 -9.18 -14.62 -9.94
CA ILE A 55 -8.25 -15.72 -10.22
C ILE A 55 -7.83 -16.40 -8.91
N LEU A 56 -7.54 -15.61 -7.87
CA LEU A 56 -6.97 -16.05 -6.60
C LEU A 56 -7.96 -15.97 -5.43
N LYS A 57 -9.27 -16.04 -5.71
CA LYS A 57 -10.34 -15.77 -4.71
C LYS A 57 -10.28 -16.66 -3.45
N GLU A 58 -9.69 -17.84 -3.56
CA GLU A 58 -9.55 -18.80 -2.45
C GLU A 58 -8.28 -18.53 -1.63
N GLU A 59 -7.29 -17.89 -2.26
CA GLU A 59 -5.97 -17.58 -1.72
C GLU A 59 -5.82 -16.13 -1.25
N THR A 60 -6.78 -15.26 -1.57
CA THR A 60 -6.79 -13.85 -1.18
C THR A 60 -7.93 -13.56 -0.19
N PHE A 61 -7.88 -12.41 0.47
CA PHE A 61 -8.93 -12.00 1.41
C PHE A 61 -10.29 -11.88 0.72
N PRO A 62 -11.40 -12.27 1.37
CA PRO A 62 -12.75 -12.00 0.88
C PRO A 62 -12.90 -10.52 0.49
N THR A 63 -13.30 -10.27 -0.74
CA THR A 63 -13.25 -8.95 -1.38
C THR A 63 -14.59 -8.62 -2.04
N LYS A 64 -15.01 -7.37 -1.93
CA LYS A 64 -16.15 -6.78 -2.66
C LYS A 64 -15.72 -5.45 -3.25
N TYR A 65 -16.45 -5.02 -4.27
CA TYR A 65 -16.18 -3.77 -4.97
C TYR A 65 -17.32 -2.76 -4.78
N CYS A 66 -16.95 -1.50 -4.67
CA CYS A 66 -17.84 -0.36 -4.86
C CYS A 66 -17.20 0.53 -5.93
N GLU A 67 -17.88 0.67 -7.07
CA GLU A 67 -17.40 1.46 -8.21
C GLU A 67 -17.04 2.89 -7.78
N ILE A 68 -15.95 3.41 -8.35
CA ILE A 68 -15.59 4.84 -8.35
C ILE A 68 -15.82 5.31 -9.78
N THR A 69 -16.82 6.16 -10.02
CA THR A 69 -17.04 6.69 -11.38
C THR A 69 -15.99 7.75 -11.74
N LYS A 70 -15.98 8.20 -13.00
CA LYS A 70 -15.11 9.30 -13.42
C LYS A 70 -15.41 10.59 -12.67
N GLU A 71 -16.70 10.83 -12.38
CA GLU A 71 -17.15 11.96 -11.58
C GLU A 71 -16.67 11.85 -10.13
N ASP A 72 -16.75 10.65 -9.53
CA ASP A 72 -16.22 10.41 -8.19
C ASP A 72 -14.71 10.63 -8.13
N ALA A 73 -13.96 10.14 -9.12
CA ALA A 73 -12.51 10.35 -9.20
C ALA A 73 -12.16 11.85 -9.30
N ASN A 74 -12.87 12.59 -10.16
CA ASN A 74 -12.69 14.04 -10.28
C ASN A 74 -13.00 14.77 -8.98
N LEU A 75 -14.05 14.36 -8.25
CA LEU A 75 -14.38 14.92 -6.94
C LEU A 75 -13.22 14.76 -5.95
N PHE A 76 -12.64 13.56 -5.83
CA PHE A 76 -11.48 13.33 -4.96
C PHE A 76 -10.26 14.17 -5.37
N ILE A 77 -9.98 14.26 -6.66
CA ILE A 77 -8.88 15.04 -7.20
C ILE A 77 -9.07 16.52 -6.87
N GLU A 78 -10.23 17.10 -7.20
CA GLU A 78 -10.50 18.53 -6.99
C GLU A 78 -10.45 18.93 -5.52
N ILE A 79 -11.00 18.09 -4.62
CA ILE A 79 -10.91 18.31 -3.18
C ILE A 79 -9.45 18.24 -2.72
N TYR A 80 -8.68 17.26 -3.16
CA TYR A 80 -7.27 17.13 -2.78
C TYR A 80 -6.44 18.32 -3.26
N GLU A 81 -6.62 18.75 -4.51
CA GLU A 81 -5.92 19.91 -5.06
C GLU A 81 -6.24 21.19 -4.29
N ARG A 82 -7.49 21.37 -3.89
CA ARG A 82 -7.95 22.55 -3.17
C ARG A 82 -7.49 22.58 -1.72
N LEU A 83 -7.47 21.43 -1.04
CA LEU A 83 -7.27 21.37 0.41
C LEU A 83 -5.87 20.92 0.84
N TYR A 84 -5.16 20.13 0.03
CA TYR A 84 -3.97 19.40 0.49
C TYR A 84 -2.72 19.59 -0.38
N LYS A 85 -2.85 19.78 -1.70
CA LYS A 85 -1.72 19.79 -2.65
C LYS A 85 -0.55 20.71 -2.28
N ASP A 86 -0.84 21.89 -1.76
CA ASP A 86 0.16 22.89 -1.37
C ASP A 86 0.31 23.04 0.15
N ILE A 87 -0.21 22.08 0.92
CA ILE A 87 -0.16 22.07 2.39
C ILE A 87 0.97 21.18 2.90
N ASP A 88 1.70 21.67 3.90
CA ASP A 88 2.70 20.88 4.62
C ASP A 88 2.04 19.71 5.36
N GLU A 89 2.60 18.51 5.24
CA GLU A 89 2.06 17.27 5.84
C GLU A 89 1.74 17.41 7.34
N SER A 90 2.53 18.19 8.08
CA SER A 90 2.32 18.40 9.52
C SER A 90 1.01 19.14 9.85
N LYS A 91 0.42 19.84 8.88
CA LYS A 91 -0.81 20.61 9.03
C LYS A 91 -2.05 19.86 8.52
N ILE A 92 -1.87 18.84 7.69
CA ILE A 92 -2.98 18.08 7.08
C ILE A 92 -3.93 17.53 8.13
N ALA A 93 -3.40 17.03 9.26
CA ALA A 93 -4.18 16.46 10.35
C ALA A 93 -5.20 17.42 11.00
N GLY A 94 -4.94 18.73 10.91
CA GLY A 94 -5.83 19.76 11.48
C GLY A 94 -6.95 20.21 10.53
N ILE A 95 -6.96 19.72 9.29
CA ILE A 95 -7.95 20.10 8.28
C ILE A 95 -9.13 19.12 8.32
N ASP A 96 -10.32 19.65 8.59
CA ASP A 96 -11.58 18.97 8.32
C ASP A 96 -11.95 19.18 6.85
N TRP A 97 -12.00 18.10 6.08
CA TRP A 97 -12.31 18.16 4.65
C TRP A 97 -13.75 18.65 4.39
N ARG A 98 -14.66 18.49 5.36
CA ARG A 98 -16.08 18.86 5.22
C ARG A 98 -16.24 20.37 5.08
N ASP A 99 -15.42 21.14 5.79
CA ASP A 99 -15.41 22.61 5.73
C ASP A 99 -14.97 23.14 4.36
N GLY A 100 -14.29 22.30 3.58
CA GLY A 100 -13.77 22.64 2.26
C GLY A 100 -14.71 22.30 1.09
N LEU A 101 -15.92 21.79 1.37
CA LEU A 101 -16.87 21.36 0.34
C LEU A 101 -17.93 22.42 0.03
N ASN A 102 -18.30 22.53 -1.24
CA ASN A 102 -19.48 23.28 -1.67
C ASN A 102 -20.75 22.40 -1.60
N GLU A 103 -21.93 23.02 -1.74
CA GLU A 103 -23.22 22.32 -1.61
C GLU A 103 -23.41 21.15 -2.60
N GLN A 104 -22.83 21.24 -3.81
CA GLN A 104 -22.91 20.17 -4.79
C GLN A 104 -21.98 19.01 -4.41
N GLU A 105 -20.77 19.31 -3.99
CA GLU A 105 -19.79 18.32 -3.51
C GLU A 105 -20.32 17.59 -2.27
N VAL A 106 -20.95 18.29 -1.32
CA VAL A 106 -21.58 17.66 -0.15
C VAL A 106 -22.59 16.60 -0.57
N LYS A 107 -23.43 16.90 -1.56
CA LYS A 107 -24.42 15.94 -2.08
C LYS A 107 -23.75 14.75 -2.79
N GLN A 108 -22.71 14.99 -3.59
CA GLN A 108 -21.98 13.94 -4.28
C GLN A 108 -21.25 13.02 -3.31
N VAL A 109 -20.55 13.59 -2.31
CA VAL A 109 -19.91 12.84 -1.22
C VAL A 109 -20.93 12.00 -0.48
N GLU A 110 -22.10 12.55 -0.14
CA GLU A 110 -23.15 11.81 0.57
C GLU A 110 -23.64 10.60 -0.24
N ILE A 111 -23.87 10.76 -1.54
CA ILE A 111 -24.29 9.67 -2.43
C ILE A 111 -23.22 8.57 -2.46
N LEU A 112 -21.96 8.94 -2.69
CA LEU A 112 -20.86 8.00 -2.78
C LEU A 112 -20.60 7.28 -1.45
N ARG A 113 -20.64 8.03 -0.34
CA ARG A 113 -20.49 7.49 1.01
C ARG A 113 -21.57 6.47 1.33
N ASN A 114 -22.83 6.74 0.97
CA ASN A 114 -23.92 5.79 1.18
C ASN A 114 -23.75 4.52 0.34
N ARG A 115 -23.29 4.65 -0.92
CA ARG A 115 -22.97 3.49 -1.78
C ARG A 115 -21.86 2.63 -1.17
N LEU A 116 -20.80 3.24 -0.68
CA LEU A 116 -19.69 2.56 -0.02
C LEU A 116 -20.10 1.95 1.33
N GLN A 117 -20.82 2.69 2.17
CA GLN A 117 -21.30 2.21 3.47
C GLN A 117 -22.16 0.96 3.31
N SER A 118 -23.04 0.93 2.31
CA SER A 118 -23.84 -0.25 2.01
C SER A 118 -22.98 -1.50 1.76
N LYS A 119 -21.78 -1.36 1.17
CA LYS A 119 -20.85 -2.48 0.93
C LYS A 119 -20.05 -2.87 2.16
N ILE A 120 -19.63 -1.89 2.96
CA ILE A 120 -18.97 -2.11 4.26
C ILE A 120 -19.91 -2.88 5.20
N ASP A 121 -21.18 -2.48 5.26
CA ASP A 121 -22.20 -3.10 6.11
C ASP A 121 -22.39 -4.59 5.81
N GLU A 122 -22.15 -5.03 4.58
CA GLU A 122 -22.23 -6.46 4.25
C GLU A 122 -21.20 -7.30 5.02
N PHE A 123 -19.99 -6.77 5.29
CA PHE A 123 -18.98 -7.44 6.11
C PHE A 123 -19.22 -7.25 7.61
N VAL A 124 -19.61 -6.04 8.02
CA VAL A 124 -19.88 -5.73 9.43
C VAL A 124 -21.04 -6.58 9.97
N LYS A 125 -22.08 -6.83 9.17
CA LYS A 125 -23.18 -7.74 9.52
C LYS A 125 -22.72 -9.19 9.73
N GLU A 126 -21.64 -9.60 9.09
CA GLU A 126 -21.00 -10.91 9.30
C GLU A 126 -20.02 -10.90 10.49
N GLY A 127 -19.99 -9.81 11.28
CA GLY A 127 -19.10 -9.65 12.43
C GLY A 127 -17.64 -9.46 12.05
N SER A 128 -17.35 -8.95 10.85
CA SER A 128 -16.00 -8.73 10.34
C SER A 128 -15.71 -7.25 10.14
N ASP A 129 -14.52 -6.80 10.54
CA ASP A 129 -14.00 -5.49 10.15
C ASP A 129 -13.48 -5.53 8.71
N VAL A 130 -13.27 -4.35 8.12
CA VAL A 130 -12.78 -4.25 6.73
C VAL A 130 -11.51 -3.43 6.60
N PHE A 131 -10.79 -3.70 5.53
CA PHE A 131 -9.74 -2.87 4.97
C PHE A 131 -10.23 -2.33 3.62
N VAL A 132 -9.99 -1.04 3.34
CA VAL A 132 -10.39 -0.43 2.07
C VAL A 132 -9.19 0.20 1.37
N LYS A 133 -9.05 -0.11 0.08
CA LYS A 133 -8.05 0.49 -0.84
C LYS A 133 -8.72 0.88 -2.17
N THR A 134 -8.00 1.56 -3.07
CA THR A 134 -8.45 1.68 -4.48
C THR A 134 -8.02 0.45 -5.28
N SER A 135 -8.32 0.40 -6.58
CA SER A 135 -7.95 -0.72 -7.45
C SER A 135 -6.45 -1.02 -7.47
N SER A 136 -5.63 0.02 -7.39
CA SER A 136 -4.17 -0.09 -7.46
C SER A 136 -3.53 -0.20 -6.07
N ARG A 137 -3.60 0.82 -5.21
CA ARG A 137 -2.86 0.89 -3.95
C ARG A 137 -3.73 1.30 -2.77
N SER A 138 -3.23 1.11 -1.54
CA SER A 138 -3.88 1.63 -0.34
C SER A 138 -3.30 2.96 0.11
N ALA A 139 -4.11 3.71 0.86
CA ALA A 139 -3.80 5.04 1.40
C ALA A 139 -2.85 4.96 2.62
N LYS A 140 -1.73 4.23 2.54
CA LYS A 140 -0.81 3.97 3.68
C LYS A 140 -0.18 5.25 4.26
N ASP A 141 -0.17 6.34 3.50
CA ASP A 141 0.33 7.66 3.92
C ASP A 141 -0.65 8.42 4.82
N ALA A 142 -1.96 8.17 4.67
CA ALA A 142 -2.99 8.93 5.38
C ALA A 142 -3.10 8.64 6.89
N PRO A 143 -2.92 7.41 7.41
CA PRO A 143 -2.97 7.16 8.85
C PRO A 143 -2.01 8.04 9.66
N LEU A 144 -0.82 8.34 9.14
CA LEU A 144 0.18 9.16 9.85
C LEU A 144 -0.30 10.59 10.15
N VAL A 145 -1.30 11.07 9.41
CA VAL A 145 -1.91 12.40 9.56
C VAL A 145 -3.31 12.34 10.18
N GLN A 146 -3.74 11.19 10.69
CA GLN A 146 -5.02 11.06 11.40
C GLN A 146 -4.84 11.10 12.91
N LYS A 147 -5.78 11.76 13.62
CA LYS A 147 -5.78 11.80 15.08
C LYS A 147 -5.90 10.39 15.70
N ARG A 148 -6.72 9.51 15.11
CA ARG A 148 -6.93 8.13 15.57
C ARG A 148 -5.63 7.34 15.65
N PHE A 149 -4.76 7.48 14.66
CA PHE A 149 -3.48 6.78 14.62
C PHE A 149 -2.58 7.15 15.81
N VAL A 150 -2.54 8.43 16.20
CA VAL A 150 -1.77 8.90 17.36
C VAL A 150 -2.22 8.19 18.64
N ASP A 151 -3.53 8.03 18.82
CA ASP A 151 -4.09 7.38 20.02
C ASP A 151 -3.78 5.87 20.03
N ILE A 152 -3.91 5.20 18.89
CA ILE A 152 -3.52 3.79 18.74
C ILE A 152 -2.02 3.63 19.03
N PHE A 153 -1.18 4.48 18.43
CA PHE A 153 0.27 4.41 18.61
C PHE A 153 0.69 4.61 20.06
N LYS A 154 0.11 5.60 20.77
CA LYS A 154 0.36 5.80 22.20
C LYS A 154 0.00 4.57 23.03
N LYS A 155 -1.12 3.91 22.71
CA LYS A 155 -1.50 2.66 23.39
C LYS A 155 -0.49 1.56 23.10
N THR A 156 -0.12 1.36 21.84
CA THR A 156 0.79 0.29 21.41
C THR A 156 2.21 0.48 21.97
N ILE A 157 2.76 1.70 21.90
CA ILE A 157 4.13 1.96 22.39
C ILE A 157 4.26 1.71 23.89
N ASN A 158 3.22 2.04 24.68
CA ASN A 158 3.19 1.78 26.12
C ASN A 158 3.14 0.28 26.47
N THR A 159 2.84 -0.60 25.52
CA THR A 159 2.88 -2.06 25.71
C THR A 159 4.21 -2.70 25.29
N CYS A 160 5.16 -1.90 24.77
CA CYS A 160 6.46 -2.41 24.36
C CYS A 160 7.27 -2.94 25.54
N ARG A 161 7.98 -4.05 25.30
CA ARG A 161 8.79 -4.73 26.34
C ARG A 161 10.10 -4.02 26.63
N ASP A 162 10.60 -3.25 25.67
CA ASP A 162 11.81 -2.46 25.78
C ASP A 162 11.71 -1.17 24.94
N ASN A 163 12.64 -0.26 25.18
CA ASN A 163 12.71 1.04 24.50
C ASN A 163 13.65 1.02 23.28
N SER A 164 13.99 -0.15 22.73
CA SER A 164 14.86 -0.23 21.55
C SER A 164 14.18 0.39 20.32
N GLU A 165 14.97 0.88 19.36
CA GLU A 165 14.43 1.36 18.09
C GLU A 165 13.57 0.30 17.39
N ASN A 166 13.96 -0.98 17.50
CA ASN A 166 13.22 -2.08 16.92
C ASN A 166 11.80 -2.19 17.50
N SER A 167 11.65 -2.10 18.82
CA SER A 167 10.36 -2.12 19.51
C SER A 167 9.53 -0.90 19.17
N GLN A 168 10.16 0.28 19.11
CA GLN A 168 9.49 1.53 18.74
C GLN A 168 8.93 1.48 17.30
N ILE A 169 9.73 1.04 16.33
CA ILE A 169 9.31 0.88 14.94
C ILE A 169 8.25 -0.22 14.83
N SER A 170 8.40 -1.32 15.57
CA SER A 170 7.40 -2.39 15.61
C SER A 170 6.04 -1.86 16.08
N ALA A 171 6.01 -1.09 17.17
CA ALA A 171 4.78 -0.46 17.65
C ALA A 171 4.17 0.52 16.64
N LEU A 172 5.01 1.27 15.92
CA LEU A 172 4.55 2.18 14.87
C LEU A 172 3.88 1.41 13.73
N LEU A 173 4.51 0.33 13.25
CA LEU A 173 3.96 -0.53 12.19
C LEU A 173 2.68 -1.21 12.64
N THR A 174 2.62 -1.74 13.87
CA THR A 174 1.40 -2.33 14.45
C THR A 174 0.28 -1.30 14.52
N ALA A 175 0.57 -0.08 14.98
CA ALA A 175 -0.42 0.98 15.04
C ALA A 175 -0.91 1.42 13.65
N ALA A 176 -0.02 1.43 12.66
CA ALA A 176 -0.36 1.80 11.29
C ALA A 176 -1.19 0.72 10.60
N PHE A 177 -0.94 -0.56 10.91
CA PHE A 177 -1.79 -1.67 10.49
C PHE A 177 -3.18 -1.59 11.12
N GLU A 178 -3.26 -1.38 12.44
CA GLU A 178 -4.54 -1.26 13.14
C GLU A 178 -5.35 -0.02 12.73
N ALA A 179 -4.68 1.08 12.36
CA ALA A 179 -5.35 2.26 11.83
C ALA A 179 -6.05 2.00 10.47
N GLN A 180 -5.67 0.94 9.75
CA GLN A 180 -6.32 0.52 8.50
C GLN A 180 -7.56 -0.35 8.74
N ARG A 181 -7.93 -0.65 10.00
CA ARG A 181 -9.17 -1.33 10.35
C ARG A 181 -10.33 -0.33 10.29
N ILE A 182 -11.21 -0.51 9.32
CA ILE A 182 -12.31 0.40 8.99
C ILE A 182 -13.65 -0.21 9.40
N HIS A 183 -14.54 0.63 9.93
CA HIS A 183 -15.91 0.23 10.30
C HIS A 183 -16.99 1.06 9.59
N SER A 184 -16.60 2.18 8.96
CA SER A 184 -17.53 3.10 8.29
C SER A 184 -16.92 3.73 7.05
N ALA A 185 -17.76 4.11 6.10
CA ALA A 185 -17.35 4.87 4.92
C ALA A 185 -16.77 6.24 5.30
N GLU A 186 -17.19 6.82 6.43
CA GLU A 186 -16.64 8.08 6.92
C GLU A 186 -15.14 8.01 7.20
N GLU A 187 -14.68 6.91 7.80
CA GLU A 187 -13.25 6.66 8.02
C GLU A 187 -12.48 6.52 6.71
N VAL A 188 -13.09 5.92 5.69
CA VAL A 188 -12.49 5.81 4.35
C VAL A 188 -12.33 7.18 3.71
N PHE A 189 -13.38 8.02 3.76
CA PHE A 189 -13.33 9.36 3.18
C PHE A 189 -12.30 10.25 3.90
N ASP A 190 -12.27 10.22 5.22
CA ASP A 190 -11.25 10.94 5.99
C ASP A 190 -9.83 10.49 5.63
N MET A 191 -9.62 9.20 5.31
CA MET A 191 -8.31 8.67 4.92
C MET A 191 -7.97 8.99 3.46
N PHE A 192 -8.88 8.74 2.53
CA PHE A 192 -8.59 8.80 1.09
C PHE A 192 -8.52 10.24 0.57
N LEU A 193 -9.37 11.15 1.05
CA LEU A 193 -9.36 12.55 0.58
C LEU A 193 -8.06 13.29 0.89
N ARG A 194 -7.28 12.82 1.87
CA ARG A 194 -5.98 13.40 2.27
C ARG A 194 -4.77 12.60 1.83
N SER A 195 -4.96 11.50 1.09
CA SER A 195 -3.86 10.63 0.63
C SER A 195 -3.29 11.12 -0.69
N LEU A 196 -1.99 11.40 -0.70
CA LEU A 196 -1.24 11.71 -1.92
C LEU A 196 -1.25 10.50 -2.86
N ARG A 197 -1.17 9.28 -2.31
CA ARG A 197 -1.18 8.04 -3.11
C ARG A 197 -2.48 7.90 -3.89
N ILE A 198 -3.62 8.07 -3.21
CA ILE A 198 -4.94 7.98 -3.85
C ILE A 198 -5.13 9.10 -4.88
N TYR A 199 -4.74 10.33 -4.57
CA TYR A 199 -4.77 11.44 -5.52
C TYR A 199 -3.99 11.10 -6.81
N GLN A 200 -2.79 10.56 -6.68
CA GLN A 200 -1.95 10.19 -7.82
C GLN A 200 -2.57 9.06 -8.65
N ASP A 201 -3.12 8.04 -8.00
CA ASP A 201 -3.72 6.89 -8.69
C ASP A 201 -5.00 7.29 -9.44
N LEU A 202 -5.88 8.08 -8.82
CA LEU A 202 -7.08 8.58 -9.48
C LEU A 202 -6.75 9.55 -10.62
N THR A 203 -5.70 10.36 -10.47
CA THR A 203 -5.18 11.20 -11.56
C THR A 203 -4.70 10.34 -12.73
N LEU A 204 -3.95 9.27 -12.45
CA LEU A 204 -3.46 8.34 -13.46
C LEU A 204 -4.60 7.66 -14.23
N ALA A 205 -5.62 7.18 -13.50
CA ALA A 205 -6.80 6.55 -14.07
C ALA A 205 -7.61 7.53 -14.92
N ARG A 206 -7.85 8.76 -14.42
CA ARG A 206 -8.55 9.82 -15.14
C ARG A 206 -7.87 10.16 -16.47
N ASP A 207 -6.53 10.23 -16.46
CA ASP A 207 -5.72 10.54 -17.64
C ASP A 207 -5.67 9.35 -18.64
N ASN A 208 -6.21 8.18 -18.27
CA ASN A 208 -6.36 6.98 -19.11
C ASN A 208 -7.84 6.56 -19.24
N PRO A 209 -8.71 7.41 -19.82
CA PRO A 209 -10.17 7.23 -19.75
C PRO A 209 -10.71 5.97 -20.43
N GLU A 210 -9.97 5.39 -21.38
CA GLU A 210 -10.32 4.15 -22.09
C GLU A 210 -10.10 2.89 -21.23
N ARG A 211 -9.25 2.98 -20.20
CA ARG A 211 -8.94 1.91 -19.25
C ARG A 211 -9.51 2.16 -17.85
N PHE A 212 -10.30 3.23 -17.68
CA PHE A 212 -10.82 3.62 -16.39
C PHE A 212 -11.75 2.53 -15.83
N ASN A 213 -11.29 1.86 -14.78
CA ASN A 213 -12.03 0.85 -14.02
C ASN A 213 -11.52 0.89 -12.58
N GLU A 214 -11.97 1.91 -11.84
CA GLU A 214 -11.56 2.15 -10.46
C GLU A 214 -12.67 1.76 -9.50
N ASN A 215 -12.29 1.15 -8.38
CA ASN A 215 -13.19 0.74 -7.33
C ASN A 215 -12.59 1.07 -5.96
N PHE A 216 -13.45 1.35 -5.00
CA PHE A 216 -13.14 1.00 -3.62
C PHE A 216 -13.15 -0.52 -3.53
N VAL A 217 -12.01 -1.09 -3.21
CA VAL A 217 -11.84 -2.50 -2.94
C VAL A 217 -12.01 -2.70 -1.43
N ILE A 218 -13.14 -3.28 -1.03
CA ILE A 218 -13.48 -3.56 0.37
C ILE A 218 -13.10 -5.01 0.65
N ARG A 219 -12.13 -5.22 1.54
CA ARG A 219 -11.59 -6.55 1.87
C ARG A 219 -11.85 -6.84 3.33
N LYS A 220 -12.13 -8.09 3.67
CA LYS A 220 -12.17 -8.52 5.07
C LYS A 220 -10.82 -8.22 5.73
N PHE A 221 -10.85 -7.53 6.86
CA PHE A 221 -9.65 -7.30 7.66
C PHE A 221 -9.25 -8.61 8.35
N ILE A 222 -8.02 -9.05 8.10
CA ILE A 222 -7.44 -10.24 8.75
C ILE A 222 -6.22 -9.78 9.53
N ASP A 223 -6.14 -10.14 10.80
CA ASP A 223 -4.99 -9.84 11.64
C ASP A 223 -3.74 -10.57 11.13
N ILE A 224 -2.69 -9.79 10.86
CA ILE A 224 -1.41 -10.26 10.37
C ILE A 224 -0.34 -9.65 11.27
N ASP A 225 0.53 -10.50 11.80
CA ASP A 225 1.70 -10.01 12.54
C ASP A 225 2.61 -9.22 11.58
N ILE A 226 3.11 -8.07 12.03
CA ILE A 226 3.90 -7.14 11.20
C ILE A 226 5.17 -7.75 10.57
N ASP A 227 5.71 -8.84 11.13
CA ASP A 227 6.85 -9.58 10.60
C ASP A 227 6.45 -10.80 9.77
N MET A 228 5.15 -11.06 9.56
CA MET A 228 4.65 -12.18 8.76
C MET A 228 4.12 -11.77 7.39
N GLU A 229 4.54 -10.60 6.93
CA GLU A 229 4.34 -10.14 5.55
C GLU A 229 5.65 -10.31 4.75
N PHE A 230 5.53 -10.87 3.54
CA PHE A 230 6.66 -11.15 2.66
C PHE A 230 6.39 -10.64 1.25
N ARG A 231 7.41 -10.07 0.62
CA ARG A 231 7.38 -9.64 -0.78
C ARG A 231 8.11 -10.64 -1.65
N GLY A 232 7.38 -11.27 -2.57
CA GLY A 232 7.88 -12.20 -3.57
C GLY A 232 8.07 -11.52 -4.93
N PHE A 233 9.05 -12.00 -5.69
CA PHE A 233 9.32 -11.57 -7.06
C PHE A 233 9.10 -12.76 -7.98
N VAL A 234 8.17 -12.60 -8.92
CA VAL A 234 7.85 -13.61 -9.93
C VAL A 234 8.41 -13.13 -11.26
N PHE A 235 9.19 -13.99 -11.90
CA PHE A 235 9.78 -13.74 -13.20
C PHE A 235 9.64 -14.99 -14.06
N GLU A 236 9.15 -14.83 -15.29
CA GLU A 236 8.81 -15.94 -16.18
C GLU A 236 7.91 -17.01 -15.51
N HIS A 237 6.93 -16.55 -14.72
CA HIS A 237 6.01 -17.36 -13.91
C HIS A 237 6.63 -18.15 -12.74
N ASP A 238 7.90 -17.97 -12.43
CA ASP A 238 8.57 -18.60 -11.29
C ASP A 238 8.77 -17.61 -10.14
N LEU A 239 8.47 -18.04 -8.90
CA LEU A 239 8.84 -17.27 -7.71
C LEU A 239 10.34 -17.40 -7.49
N VAL A 240 11.10 -16.35 -7.83
CA VAL A 240 12.57 -16.39 -7.85
C VAL A 240 13.23 -15.68 -6.67
N ALA A 241 12.51 -14.79 -5.99
CA ALA A 241 13.03 -14.16 -4.78
C ALA A 241 11.93 -13.86 -3.76
N LEU A 242 12.30 -13.81 -2.49
CA LEU A 242 11.42 -13.50 -1.37
C LEU A 242 12.15 -12.62 -0.35
N SER A 243 11.51 -11.56 0.10
CA SER A 243 11.99 -10.62 1.11
C SER A 243 11.01 -10.55 2.27
N GLN A 244 11.51 -10.38 3.50
CA GLN A 244 10.73 -9.77 4.58
C GLN A 244 10.19 -8.41 4.08
N TYR A 245 8.89 -8.17 4.20
CA TYR A 245 8.27 -6.92 3.74
C TYR A 245 8.66 -5.76 4.67
N ASN A 246 8.39 -5.88 5.97
CA ASN A 246 8.74 -4.87 6.96
C ASN A 246 10.22 -4.97 7.37
N TYR A 247 11.12 -4.58 6.47
CA TYR A 247 12.57 -4.77 6.63
C TYR A 247 13.26 -3.81 7.61
N LEU A 248 12.55 -2.82 8.16
CA LEU A 248 13.07 -1.91 9.19
C LEU A 248 13.16 -2.58 10.56
N ILE A 249 12.39 -3.65 10.78
CA ILE A 249 12.40 -4.42 12.01
C ILE A 249 13.21 -5.71 11.86
N PHE A 250 13.80 -6.12 12.96
CA PHE A 250 14.34 -7.44 13.20
C PHE A 250 13.31 -8.27 13.96
N SER A 251 13.07 -9.49 13.46
CA SER A 251 12.25 -10.49 14.14
C SER A 251 13.10 -11.70 14.49
N GLY A 252 13.19 -11.99 15.80
CA GLY A 252 13.84 -13.21 16.28
C GLY A 252 13.14 -14.48 15.82
N ARG A 253 11.83 -14.41 15.51
CA ARG A 253 11.04 -15.50 14.92
C ARG A 253 11.50 -15.76 13.49
N LEU A 254 11.57 -14.71 12.65
CA LEU A 254 12.07 -14.85 11.28
C LEU A 254 13.52 -15.32 11.21
N LEU A 255 14.38 -14.93 12.15
CA LEU A 255 15.76 -15.42 12.20
C LEU A 255 15.82 -16.95 12.39
N LYS A 256 14.90 -17.51 13.19
CA LYS A 256 14.86 -18.94 13.52
C LYS A 256 14.12 -19.76 12.46
N GLU A 257 12.99 -19.25 11.99
CA GLU A 257 12.00 -20.01 11.22
C GLU A 257 11.89 -19.55 9.76
N GLY A 258 12.52 -18.43 9.39
CA GLY A 258 12.32 -17.78 8.09
C GLY A 258 12.63 -18.66 6.89
N LYS A 259 13.58 -19.59 6.99
CA LYS A 259 13.83 -20.59 5.92
C LYS A 259 12.63 -21.52 5.73
N GLN A 260 12.08 -22.05 6.82
CA GLN A 260 10.92 -22.95 6.77
C GLN A 260 9.68 -22.22 6.26
N ILE A 261 9.48 -20.97 6.68
CA ILE A 261 8.39 -20.10 6.19
C ILE A 261 8.57 -19.85 4.68
N SER A 262 9.77 -19.52 4.22
CA SER A 262 10.07 -19.32 2.80
C SER A 262 9.82 -20.57 1.97
N GLU A 263 10.16 -21.76 2.46
CA GLU A 263 9.88 -23.02 1.77
C GLU A 263 8.37 -23.31 1.69
N ARG A 264 7.61 -22.89 2.71
CA ARG A 264 6.15 -23.01 2.73
C ARG A 264 5.50 -22.05 1.74
N ILE A 265 5.96 -20.81 1.66
CA ILE A 265 5.50 -19.82 0.66
C ILE A 265 5.79 -20.31 -0.75
N GLN A 266 6.98 -20.85 -1.03
CA GLN A 266 7.31 -21.44 -2.34
C GLN A 266 6.36 -22.58 -2.69
N ARG A 267 6.14 -23.55 -1.78
CA ARG A 267 5.20 -24.65 -2.02
C ARG A 267 3.76 -24.17 -2.25
N PHE A 268 3.34 -23.15 -1.50
CA PHE A 268 2.02 -22.53 -1.69
C PHE A 268 1.91 -21.87 -3.06
N PHE A 269 2.92 -21.10 -3.45
CA PHE A 269 2.98 -20.48 -4.78
C PHE A 269 2.89 -21.52 -5.89
N ASP A 270 3.75 -22.54 -5.85
CA ASP A 270 3.80 -23.58 -6.88
C ASP A 270 2.49 -24.37 -7.02
N LYS A 271 1.83 -24.67 -5.89
CA LYS A 271 0.63 -25.51 -5.87
C LYS A 271 -0.67 -24.75 -6.11
N SER A 272 -0.77 -23.51 -5.61
CA SER A 272 -2.04 -22.78 -5.55
C SER A 272 -2.08 -21.54 -6.44
N ILE A 273 -0.93 -20.95 -6.78
CA ILE A 273 -0.87 -19.65 -7.45
C ILE A 273 -0.38 -19.77 -8.90
N LYS A 274 0.78 -20.43 -9.10
CA LYS A 274 1.54 -20.39 -10.37
C LYS A 274 0.69 -20.71 -11.60
N GLU A 275 0.01 -21.84 -11.62
CA GLU A 275 -0.81 -22.23 -12.78
C GLU A 275 -2.05 -21.36 -12.94
N LYS A 276 -2.66 -20.88 -11.85
CA LYS A 276 -3.81 -19.97 -11.91
C LYS A 276 -3.43 -18.63 -12.56
N MET A 277 -2.21 -18.14 -12.31
CA MET A 277 -1.72 -16.85 -12.80
C MET A 277 -1.20 -16.87 -14.24
N LYS A 278 -1.07 -18.04 -14.88
CA LYS A 278 -0.74 -18.17 -16.31
C LYS A 278 -1.94 -17.85 -17.22
N GLN A 279 -2.65 -16.76 -16.93
CA GLN A 279 -3.73 -16.28 -17.77
C GLN A 279 -3.16 -15.55 -18.98
N LYS A 280 -3.82 -15.69 -20.14
CA LYS A 280 -3.38 -15.07 -21.39
C LYS A 280 -3.20 -13.54 -21.31
N ASN A 281 -3.97 -12.89 -20.44
CA ASN A 281 -3.99 -11.43 -20.31
C ASN A 281 -3.41 -10.94 -18.97
N PHE A 282 -2.66 -11.80 -18.24
CA PHE A 282 -2.00 -11.39 -17.01
C PHE A 282 -0.47 -11.38 -17.20
N PRO A 283 0.27 -10.39 -16.65
CA PRO A 283 1.72 -10.33 -16.78
C PRO A 283 2.42 -11.60 -16.30
N HIS A 284 3.50 -11.96 -17.00
CA HIS A 284 4.34 -13.11 -16.64
C HIS A 284 5.27 -12.78 -15.48
N ASP A 285 5.62 -11.49 -15.35
CA ASP A 285 6.50 -10.94 -14.35
C ASP A 285 5.70 -10.00 -13.46
N TYR A 286 5.73 -10.23 -12.15
CA TYR A 286 5.03 -9.40 -11.17
C TYR A 286 5.65 -9.55 -9.79
N VAL A 287 5.34 -8.62 -8.92
CA VAL A 287 5.69 -8.67 -7.49
C VAL A 287 4.44 -9.08 -6.72
N ILE A 288 4.55 -10.00 -5.78
CA ILE A 288 3.43 -10.57 -5.03
C ILE A 288 3.70 -10.48 -3.53
N ASP A 289 2.78 -9.89 -2.78
CA ASP A 289 2.88 -9.79 -1.32
C ASP A 289 2.07 -10.91 -0.66
N PHE A 290 2.67 -11.60 0.31
CA PHE A 290 2.08 -12.72 1.05
C PHE A 290 1.95 -12.40 2.53
N ALA A 291 0.87 -12.87 3.16
CA ALA A 291 0.74 -12.93 4.61
C ALA A 291 0.77 -14.39 5.09
N VAL A 292 1.47 -14.64 6.21
CA VAL A 292 1.48 -15.95 6.86
C VAL A 292 0.77 -15.84 8.21
N CYS A 293 -0.40 -16.48 8.33
CA CYS A 293 -1.25 -16.41 9.52
C CYS A 293 -1.24 -17.73 10.29
N ASN A 294 -0.95 -17.66 11.59
CA ASN A 294 -1.00 -18.79 12.51
C ASN A 294 -2.39 -18.93 13.14
N ASN A 295 -3.43 -19.22 12.35
CA ASN A 295 -4.74 -19.50 12.92
C ASN A 295 -4.84 -20.99 13.23
N SER A 296 -4.87 -21.30 14.53
CA SER A 296 -4.97 -22.61 15.17
C SER A 296 -5.37 -23.78 14.25
N THR A 297 -4.46 -24.76 14.16
CA THR A 297 -4.49 -26.07 13.46
C THR A 297 -3.87 -26.13 12.07
N GLU A 298 -3.93 -25.07 11.25
CA GLU A 298 -3.18 -24.99 9.98
C GLU A 298 -2.67 -23.58 9.73
N GLU A 299 -1.41 -23.49 9.32
CA GLU A 299 -0.78 -22.21 9.03
C GLU A 299 -1.17 -21.73 7.62
N LYS A 300 -2.08 -20.75 7.55
CA LYS A 300 -2.69 -20.25 6.32
C LYS A 300 -1.81 -19.17 5.68
N ILE A 301 -1.59 -19.28 4.37
CA ILE A 301 -0.90 -18.25 3.58
C ILE A 301 -1.94 -17.54 2.71
N TRP A 302 -1.89 -16.21 2.71
CA TRP A 302 -2.75 -15.36 1.90
C TRP A 302 -1.94 -14.56 0.89
N VAL A 303 -2.53 -14.29 -0.27
CA VAL A 303 -2.07 -13.27 -1.21
C VAL A 303 -2.67 -11.92 -0.81
N ILE A 304 -1.80 -10.97 -0.48
CA ILE A 304 -2.19 -9.62 -0.09
C ILE A 304 -2.37 -8.76 -1.33
N GLU A 305 -1.37 -8.70 -2.19
CA GLU A 305 -1.32 -7.72 -3.28
C GLU A 305 -0.46 -8.25 -4.44
N ILE A 306 -0.81 -7.86 -5.67
CA ILE A 306 0.03 -8.02 -6.85
C ILE A 306 0.42 -6.62 -7.33
N ASN A 307 1.70 -6.44 -7.59
CA ASN A 307 2.33 -5.18 -7.99
C ASN A 307 3.10 -5.40 -9.30
N PRO A 308 3.32 -4.35 -10.10
CA PRO A 308 4.03 -4.51 -11.36
C PRO A 308 5.51 -4.82 -11.11
N PHE A 309 6.14 -5.57 -12.02
CA PHE A 309 7.57 -5.88 -11.97
C PHE A 309 8.41 -4.70 -12.48
N LEU A 310 8.43 -3.62 -11.71
CA LEU A 310 9.05 -2.35 -12.07
C LEU A 310 9.93 -1.82 -10.95
N GLU A 311 10.93 -1.02 -11.31
CA GLU A 311 11.83 -0.36 -10.34
C GLU A 311 11.13 0.64 -9.41
N THR A 312 9.89 1.02 -9.74
CA THR A 312 9.01 1.80 -8.87
C THR A 312 8.35 0.96 -7.79
N THR A 313 8.22 -0.35 -7.95
CA THR A 313 7.75 -1.21 -6.86
C THR A 313 8.86 -1.33 -5.83
N ASP A 314 8.61 -1.07 -4.53
CA ASP A 314 9.67 -1.18 -3.51
C ASP A 314 10.32 -2.59 -3.53
N GLY A 315 11.64 -2.66 -3.66
CA GLY A 315 12.39 -3.94 -3.67
C GLY A 315 12.49 -4.61 -2.30
N ALA A 316 11.99 -3.97 -1.23
CA ALA A 316 12.19 -4.34 0.16
C ALA A 316 13.69 -4.48 0.49
N LEU A 317 14.18 -5.70 0.74
CA LEU A 317 15.61 -5.95 0.98
C LEU A 317 16.44 -6.10 -0.31
N PHE A 318 15.83 -6.05 -1.49
CA PHE A 318 16.52 -6.11 -2.78
C PHE A 318 16.65 -4.73 -3.42
N SER A 319 17.72 -4.51 -4.17
CA SER A 319 17.93 -3.31 -4.97
C SER A 319 17.70 -3.60 -6.45
N TRP A 320 16.66 -3.02 -7.04
CA TRP A 320 16.42 -3.11 -8.49
C TRP A 320 17.67 -2.77 -9.32
N ASN A 321 18.35 -1.66 -9.00
CA ASN A 321 19.49 -1.19 -9.79
C ASN A 321 20.73 -2.09 -9.71
N LYS A 322 20.95 -2.78 -8.59
CA LYS A 322 22.18 -3.57 -8.35
C LYS A 322 21.96 -5.06 -8.47
N GLU A 323 20.74 -5.52 -8.25
CA GLU A 323 20.40 -6.91 -7.97
C GLU A 323 19.27 -7.41 -8.86
N ARG A 324 18.98 -6.70 -9.97
CA ARG A 324 17.98 -7.13 -10.97
C ARG A 324 18.18 -8.57 -11.42
N HIS A 325 19.43 -9.01 -11.61
CA HIS A 325 19.75 -10.39 -11.98
C HIS A 325 19.22 -11.43 -10.98
N LEU A 326 19.14 -11.10 -9.68
CA LEU A 326 18.54 -11.96 -8.66
C LEU A 326 17.02 -11.99 -8.79
N LEU A 327 16.40 -10.84 -9.09
CA LEU A 327 14.96 -10.70 -9.29
C LEU A 327 14.48 -11.33 -10.61
N GLU A 328 15.39 -11.55 -11.56
CA GLU A 328 15.17 -12.26 -12.83
C GLU A 328 15.60 -13.75 -12.76
N GLY A 329 15.84 -14.28 -11.55
CA GLY A 329 16.11 -15.71 -11.35
C GLY A 329 17.47 -16.23 -11.82
N LYS A 330 18.42 -15.36 -12.19
CA LYS A 330 19.71 -15.77 -12.78
C LYS A 330 20.63 -16.54 -11.82
N GLU A 331 20.36 -16.48 -10.52
CA GLU A 331 21.15 -17.17 -9.48
C GLU A 331 20.29 -18.13 -8.62
N GLY A 332 19.16 -18.59 -9.15
CA GLY A 332 18.20 -19.41 -8.41
C GLY A 332 17.51 -18.64 -7.28
N PHE A 333 16.71 -19.35 -6.50
CA PHE A 333 15.83 -18.73 -5.50
C PHE A 333 16.60 -17.96 -4.41
N GLN A 334 16.21 -16.71 -4.16
CA GLN A 334 16.84 -15.83 -3.16
C GLN A 334 15.92 -15.50 -1.98
N LEU A 335 16.40 -15.67 -0.76
CA LEU A 335 15.69 -15.25 0.46
C LEU A 335 16.44 -14.12 1.19
N ARG A 336 15.74 -13.02 1.52
CA ARG A 336 16.27 -11.95 2.36
C ARG A 336 15.41 -11.66 3.57
N LEU A 337 16.07 -11.68 4.73
CA LEU A 337 15.49 -11.35 6.03
C LEU A 337 16.42 -10.37 6.75
N THR A 338 15.86 -9.51 7.59
CA THR A 338 16.67 -8.67 8.48
C THR A 338 17.32 -9.56 9.53
N LYS A 339 18.66 -9.67 9.49
CA LYS A 339 19.43 -10.61 10.32
C LYS A 339 19.73 -10.12 11.74
N ALA A 340 19.65 -8.81 11.97
CA ALA A 340 19.92 -8.19 13.26
C ALA A 340 19.20 -6.83 13.33
N ASN A 341 19.07 -6.28 14.54
CA ASN A 341 18.66 -4.89 14.74
C ASN A 341 19.52 -3.96 13.89
N LYS A 342 18.89 -2.95 13.29
CA LYS A 342 19.56 -1.92 12.48
C LYS A 342 19.53 -0.60 13.26
N PRO A 343 20.59 -0.26 14.02
CA PRO A 343 20.65 1.04 14.70
C PRO A 343 20.56 2.17 13.67
N GLY A 344 19.78 3.20 14.00
CA GLY A 344 19.51 4.31 13.10
C GLY A 344 18.35 4.05 12.14
N SER A 345 17.61 2.93 12.23
CA SER A 345 16.44 2.69 11.38
C SER A 345 15.38 3.79 11.51
N ILE A 346 15.31 4.48 12.66
CA ILE A 346 14.41 5.62 12.86
C ILE A 346 14.66 6.72 11.81
N VAL A 347 15.89 6.92 11.34
CA VAL A 347 16.19 7.96 10.32
C VAL A 347 15.53 7.66 8.97
N MET A 348 15.17 6.40 8.73
CA MET A 348 14.51 5.96 7.50
C MET A 348 13.01 6.23 7.50
N LEU A 349 12.43 6.54 8.67
CA LEU A 349 11.01 6.84 8.81
C LEU A 349 10.67 8.23 8.23
N PRO A 350 9.43 8.42 7.75
CA PRO A 350 8.89 9.73 7.41
C PRO A 350 9.04 10.73 8.56
N GLN A 351 9.14 12.02 8.23
CA GLN A 351 9.34 13.08 9.22
C GLN A 351 8.23 13.12 10.28
N SER A 352 6.97 13.00 9.84
CA SER A 352 5.79 12.92 10.72
C SER A 352 5.88 11.78 11.74
N ALA A 353 6.29 10.58 11.31
CA ALA A 353 6.48 9.43 12.18
C ALA A 353 7.60 9.65 13.22
N LYS A 354 8.74 10.24 12.81
CA LYS A 354 9.85 10.57 13.72
C LYS A 354 9.42 11.60 14.78
N GLU A 355 8.63 12.59 14.40
CA GLU A 355 8.11 13.59 15.32
C GLU A 355 7.12 13.01 16.31
N LEU A 356 6.23 12.11 15.85
CA LEU A 356 5.29 11.40 16.71
C LEU A 356 6.03 10.54 17.74
N LEU A 357 7.03 9.77 17.30
CA LEU A 357 7.91 8.99 18.17
C LEU A 357 8.55 9.88 19.24
N LYS A 358 9.18 10.98 18.83
CA LYS A 358 9.82 11.92 19.75
C LYS A 358 8.83 12.47 20.78
N LYS A 359 7.61 12.86 20.35
CA LYS A 359 6.56 13.38 21.24
C LYS A 359 6.11 12.34 22.26
N CYS A 360 5.94 11.08 21.85
CA CYS A 360 5.48 10.01 22.75
C CYS A 360 6.58 9.51 23.71
N MET A 361 7.86 9.68 23.37
CA MET A 361 8.99 9.27 24.22
C MET A 361 9.48 10.38 25.18
N SER A 362 9.07 11.63 24.97
CA SER A 362 9.50 12.79 25.78
C SER A 362 8.52 13.17 26.90
N GLY A 363 7.36 12.52 26.96
CA GLY A 363 6.35 12.69 28.00
C GLY A 363 6.17 11.40 28.77
#